data_AF-A0AA47P8L8-F1
#
_entry.id   AF-A0AA47P8L8-F1
#
_cell.length_a   1.000
_cell.length_b   1.000
_cell.length_c   1.000
_cell.angle_alpha   90.00
_cell.angle_beta   90.00
_cell.angle_gamma   90.00
#
_symmetry.space_group_name_H-M   'P 1'
#
loop_
_entity.id
_entity.type
_entity.pdbx_description
1 polymer ?
#
loop_
_entity_poly.entity_id
_entity_poly.type
_entity_poly.pdbx_seq_one_letter_code
_entity_poly.pdbx_strand_id
1 'polypeptide(L)'
;MIWLCVICLVFVTFSLKLLLSHINQMHSRSPDFRLLCGIDGCIEEYRVYNSFYHHVKRRHSKHLLQSTSPGDGNHANERPQEGSQQPLQEQDLTTQATAFVINARAKHRLSQRGMNDIVAGVQQYQSSLVSNLRSQIEQVLKKHSENTSGHLQKEVMDVFDSFVDPFTSVTTTFRQNSVMRKQLSILDADEIPIS
;
A
#
# COMPACT_ATOMS: atom_id res chain seq x y z
N MET A 1 -10.77 -2.43 2.06
CA MET A 1 -9.93 -1.44 2.76
C MET A 1 -8.48 -1.92 2.75
N ILE A 2 -7.53 -1.00 2.59
CA ILE A 2 -6.10 -1.31 2.61
C ILE A 2 -5.59 -1.12 4.04
N TRP A 3 -4.80 -2.09 4.52
CA TRP A 3 -4.24 -2.14 5.86
C TRP A 3 -2.72 -2.12 5.77
N LEU A 4 -2.08 -1.19 6.48
CA LEU A 4 -0.64 -0.99 6.51
C LEU A 4 -0.09 -1.32 7.90
N CYS A 5 1.03 -2.03 7.97
CA CYS A 5 1.77 -2.15 9.21
C CYS A 5 2.49 -0.85 9.53
N VAL A 6 2.00 -0.12 10.53
CA VAL A 6 2.58 1.16 10.97
C VAL A 6 3.99 1.03 11.58
N ILE A 7 4.40 -0.19 11.95
CA ILE A 7 5.71 -0.45 12.56
C ILE A 7 6.79 -0.57 11.48
N CYS A 8 6.59 -1.45 10.50
CA CYS A 8 7.57 -1.73 9.45
C CYS A 8 7.32 -0.98 8.13
N LEU A 9 6.08 -0.54 7.87
CA LEU A 9 5.66 0.20 6.68
C LEU A 9 5.91 -0.48 5.32
N VAL A 10 6.49 -1.69 5.32
CA VAL A 10 6.73 -2.53 4.14
C VAL A 10 5.63 -3.57 3.93
N PHE A 11 4.83 -3.84 4.95
CA PHE A 11 3.75 -4.82 4.88
C PHE A 11 2.40 -4.15 4.66
N VAL A 12 1.77 -4.44 3.51
CA VAL A 12 0.45 -3.97 3.11
C VAL A 12 -0.44 -5.18 2.83
N THR A 13 -1.69 -5.13 3.24
CA THR A 13 -2.66 -6.20 3.00
C THR A 13 -4.08 -5.66 2.89
N PHE A 14 -4.99 -6.46 2.34
CA PHE A 14 -6.41 -6.13 2.23
C PHE A 14 -7.25 -6.72 3.37
N SER A 15 -6.63 -7.45 4.29
CA SER A 15 -7.31 -8.07 5.44
C SER A 15 -6.70 -7.61 6.76
N LEU A 16 -7.54 -7.08 7.64
CA LEU A 16 -7.14 -6.75 9.00
C LEU A 16 -6.58 -7.98 9.74
N LYS A 17 -7.08 -9.18 9.45
CA LYS A 17 -6.54 -10.43 10.03
C LYS A 17 -5.10 -10.68 9.63
N LEU A 18 -4.76 -10.48 8.35
CA LEU A 18 -3.39 -10.63 7.86
C LEU A 18 -2.47 -9.56 8.45
N LEU A 19 -2.97 -8.33 8.63
CA LEU A 19 -2.22 -7.26 9.30
C LEU A 19 -1.93 -7.63 10.76
N LEU A 20 -2.95 -8.08 11.51
CA LEU A 20 -2.79 -8.49 12.90
C LEU A 20 -1.81 -9.67 13.04
N SER A 21 -1.91 -10.67 12.15
CA SER A 21 -0.98 -11.80 12.12
C SER A 21 0.46 -11.35 11.88
N HIS A 22 0.68 -10.45 10.92
CA HIS A 22 2.01 -9.90 10.63
C HIS A 22 2.59 -9.15 11.85
N ILE A 23 1.80 -8.27 12.48
CA ILE A 23 2.21 -7.54 13.67
C ILE A 23 2.59 -8.51 14.80
N ASN A 24 1.79 -9.56 15.00
CA ASN A 24 2.07 -10.56 16.01
C ASN A 24 3.40 -11.29 15.76
N GLN A 25 3.67 -11.70 14.52
CA GLN A 25 4.85 -12.50 14.19
C GLN A 25 6.13 -11.66 14.17
N MET A 26 6.07 -10.44 13.63
CA MET A 26 7.25 -9.64 13.34
C MET A 26 7.59 -8.61 14.41
N HIS A 27 6.61 -8.19 15.21
CA HIS A 27 6.77 -7.02 16.09
C HIS A 27 6.35 -7.25 17.54
N SER A 28 5.58 -8.29 17.87
CA SER A 28 5.06 -8.49 19.23
C SER A 28 6.13 -8.58 20.32
N ARG A 29 7.37 -8.97 19.96
CA ARG A 29 8.52 -9.12 20.86
C ARG A 29 9.48 -7.94 20.83
N SER A 30 9.17 -6.88 20.10
CA SER A 30 10.03 -5.69 20.04
C SER A 30 10.03 -4.98 21.40
N PRO A 31 11.21 -4.56 21.92
CA PRO A 31 11.32 -3.93 23.24
C PRO A 31 10.56 -2.61 23.34
N ASP A 32 10.39 -1.89 22.22
CA ASP A 32 9.64 -0.62 22.13
C ASP A 32 8.30 -0.79 21.38
N PHE A 33 7.66 -1.96 21.49
CA PHE A 33 6.39 -2.19 20.81
C PHE A 33 5.34 -1.16 21.24
N ARG A 34 4.82 -0.41 20.26
CA ARG A 34 3.79 0.60 20.46
C ARG A 34 2.91 0.68 19.22
N LEU A 35 1.60 0.67 19.42
CA LEU A 35 0.60 0.77 18.36
C LEU A 35 -0.51 1.73 18.74
N LEU A 36 -0.88 2.59 17.79
CA LEU A 36 -2.12 3.36 17.81
C LEU A 36 -3.16 2.60 16.97
N CYS A 37 -4.40 2.48 17.45
CA CYS A 37 -5.41 1.71 16.75
C CYS A 37 -5.84 2.33 15.41
N GLY A 38 -6.23 3.60 15.39
CA GLY A 38 -6.61 4.35 14.20
C GLY A 38 -7.91 3.92 13.50
N ILE A 39 -8.52 2.79 13.88
CA ILE A 39 -9.75 2.29 13.25
C ILE A 39 -10.94 3.16 13.66
N ASP A 40 -11.70 3.68 12.68
CA ASP A 40 -12.86 4.55 12.91
C ASP A 40 -12.56 5.76 13.82
N GLY A 41 -11.34 6.32 13.73
CA GLY A 41 -10.90 7.45 14.57
C GLY A 41 -10.49 7.07 15.99
N CYS A 42 -10.31 5.77 16.28
CA CYS A 42 -9.83 5.31 17.58
C CYS A 42 -8.38 5.76 17.85
N ILE A 43 -8.16 6.48 18.94
CA ILE A 43 -6.84 7.03 19.33
C ILE A 43 -6.13 6.21 20.42
N GLU A 44 -6.67 5.03 20.76
CA GLU A 44 -6.14 4.19 21.84
C GLU A 44 -4.76 3.64 21.49
N GLU A 45 -3.81 3.79 22.44
CA GLU A 45 -2.43 3.31 22.33
C GLU A 45 -2.22 2.01 23.13
N TYR A 46 -1.46 1.08 22.54
CA TYR A 46 -1.14 -0.20 23.14
C TYR A 46 0.36 -0.48 23.09
N ARG A 47 0.91 -0.94 24.21
CA ARG A 47 2.30 -1.40 24.34
C ARG A 47 2.48 -2.92 24.36
N VAL A 48 1.37 -3.65 24.26
CA VAL A 48 1.34 -5.12 24.23
C VAL A 48 0.38 -5.56 23.14
N TYR A 49 0.84 -6.46 22.26
CA TYR A 49 0.05 -6.94 21.13
C TYR A 49 -1.29 -7.57 21.55
N ASN A 50 -1.29 -8.40 22.60
CA ASN A 50 -2.52 -9.06 23.05
C ASN A 50 -3.59 -8.05 23.50
N SER A 51 -3.19 -6.98 24.17
CA SER A 51 -4.11 -5.90 24.57
C SER A 51 -4.72 -5.20 23.36
N PHE A 52 -3.90 -4.91 22.35
CA PHE A 52 -4.36 -4.37 21.08
C PHE A 52 -5.31 -5.32 20.35
N TYR A 53 -4.96 -6.60 20.23
CA TYR A 53 -5.80 -7.61 19.60
C TYR A 53 -7.18 -7.73 20.25
N HIS A 54 -7.23 -7.77 21.59
CA HIS A 54 -8.48 -7.82 22.34
C HIS A 54 -9.31 -6.54 22.22
N HIS A 55 -8.67 -5.38 22.07
CA HIS A 55 -9.35 -4.14 21.75
C HIS A 55 -10.02 -4.23 20.38
N VAL A 56 -9.25 -4.56 19.33
CA VAL A 56 -9.76 -4.66 17.95
C VAL A 56 -10.90 -5.68 17.86
N LYS A 57 -10.74 -6.85 18.51
CA LYS A 57 -11.79 -7.88 18.53
C LYS A 57 -13.10 -7.41 19.17
N ARG A 58 -13.04 -6.54 20.20
CA ARG A 58 -14.23 -6.08 20.93
C ARG A 58 -14.88 -4.84 20.32
N ARG A 59 -14.08 -3.86 19.90
CA ARG A 59 -14.58 -2.58 19.38
C ARG A 59 -14.68 -2.51 17.85
N HIS A 60 -13.91 -3.32 17.14
CA HIS A 60 -13.78 -3.26 15.69
C HIS A 60 -14.03 -4.62 15.02
N SER A 61 -14.86 -5.47 15.64
CA SER A 61 -15.20 -6.82 15.13
C SER A 61 -15.75 -6.81 13.70
N LYS A 62 -16.51 -5.77 13.33
CA LYS A 62 -17.04 -5.55 11.97
C LYS A 62 -15.95 -5.56 10.88
N HIS A 63 -14.76 -5.05 11.20
CA HIS A 63 -13.62 -5.01 10.28
C HIS A 63 -12.87 -6.34 10.18
N LEU A 64 -13.11 -7.28 11.11
CA LEU A 64 -12.57 -8.65 11.07
C LEU A 64 -13.44 -9.62 10.25
N LEU A 65 -14.73 -9.30 10.07
CA LEU A 65 -15.70 -10.14 9.36
C LEU A 65 -15.80 -9.86 7.86
N GLN A 66 -15.26 -8.72 7.39
CA GLN A 66 -15.11 -8.45 5.95
C GLN A 66 -13.94 -9.27 5.38
N SER A 67 -14.16 -10.57 5.24
CA SER A 67 -13.42 -11.47 4.37
C SER A 67 -14.51 -12.17 3.55
N THR A 68 -14.67 -11.75 2.30
CA THR A 68 -15.59 -12.26 1.27
C THR A 68 -16.39 -13.52 1.64
N SER A 69 -17.71 -13.39 1.73
CA SER A 69 -18.65 -14.50 1.58
C SER A 69 -19.82 -14.06 0.68
N PRO A 70 -20.06 -14.73 -0.45
CA PRO A 70 -21.32 -14.68 -1.19
C PRO A 70 -22.32 -15.74 -0.67
N GLY A 71 -23.59 -15.36 -0.48
CA GLY A 71 -24.74 -16.21 -0.08
C GLY A 71 -25.00 -16.22 1.44
N ASP A 72 -26.20 -16.02 1.99
CA ASP A 72 -27.55 -16.43 1.54
C ASP A 72 -28.68 -15.51 2.11
N GLY A 73 -29.86 -15.52 1.47
CA GLY A 73 -31.02 -14.58 1.53
C GLY A 73 -31.78 -14.41 2.86
N ASN A 74 -32.89 -13.66 2.98
CA ASN A 74 -33.93 -13.13 2.06
C ASN A 74 -34.64 -11.93 2.74
N HIS A 75 -35.05 -10.89 2.00
CA HIS A 75 -36.47 -10.54 1.71
C HIS A 75 -36.61 -9.20 0.95
N ALA A 76 -37.50 -9.26 -0.06
CA ALA A 76 -38.14 -8.23 -0.90
C ALA A 76 -38.20 -6.77 -0.36
N ASN A 77 -38.15 -5.71 -1.17
CA ASN A 77 -38.91 -5.44 -2.39
C ASN A 77 -38.36 -4.17 -3.09
N GLU A 78 -38.76 -3.96 -4.35
CA GLU A 78 -38.73 -2.71 -5.17
C GLU A 78 -37.64 -2.51 -6.24
N ARG A 79 -38.09 -1.89 -7.34
CA ARG A 79 -37.69 -2.00 -8.76
C ARG A 79 -36.82 -0.79 -9.20
N PRO A 80 -36.46 -0.59 -10.49
CA PRO A 80 -35.07 -0.52 -10.98
C PRO A 80 -34.60 0.87 -11.44
N GLN A 81 -33.30 0.95 -11.82
CA GLN A 81 -32.56 2.07 -12.46
C GLN A 81 -31.98 3.06 -11.42
N GLU A 82 -30.72 3.52 -11.49
CA GLU A 82 -29.91 3.92 -12.64
C GLU A 82 -28.42 3.53 -12.48
N GLY A 83 -27.72 3.51 -13.61
CA GLY A 83 -26.33 3.11 -13.72
C GLY A 83 -25.39 3.90 -12.82
N SER A 84 -24.54 3.17 -12.11
CA SER A 84 -23.22 3.66 -11.73
C SER A 84 -22.25 2.54 -12.03
N GLN A 85 -21.68 2.60 -13.23
CA GLN A 85 -20.42 1.94 -13.52
C GLN A 85 -19.41 2.46 -12.50
N GLN A 86 -19.22 1.74 -11.40
CA GLN A 86 -18.09 1.96 -10.52
C GLN A 86 -16.84 1.60 -11.31
N PRO A 87 -15.90 2.52 -11.57
CA PRO A 87 -14.63 2.15 -12.15
C PRO A 87 -13.96 1.20 -11.16
N LEU A 88 -13.53 0.04 -11.66
CA LEU A 88 -12.60 -0.85 -10.98
C LEU A 88 -11.50 0.01 -10.36
N GLN A 89 -11.41 -0.02 -9.03
CA GLN A 89 -10.56 0.83 -8.23
C GLN A 89 -9.09 0.51 -8.55
N GLU A 90 -8.57 1.23 -9.54
CA GLU A 90 -7.18 1.17 -10.01
C GLU A 90 -6.29 1.49 -8.80
N GLN A 91 -5.48 0.53 -8.40
CA GLN A 91 -4.54 0.68 -7.30
C GLN A 91 -3.55 1.78 -7.70
N ASP A 92 -3.68 2.98 -7.14
CA ASP A 92 -2.76 4.07 -7.46
C ASP A 92 -1.40 3.82 -6.78
N LEU A 93 -0.58 3.02 -7.44
CA LEU A 93 0.80 2.69 -7.06
C LEU A 93 1.63 3.96 -6.86
N THR A 94 1.29 5.06 -7.54
CA THR A 94 1.95 6.36 -7.39
C THR A 94 1.72 6.95 -6.00
N THR A 95 0.50 6.85 -5.47
CA THR A 95 0.18 7.27 -4.10
C THR A 95 0.98 6.45 -3.09
N GLN A 96 1.14 5.14 -3.31
CA GLN A 96 1.94 4.28 -2.45
C GLN A 96 3.43 4.62 -2.50
N ALA A 97 3.99 4.80 -3.69
CA ALA A 97 5.38 5.22 -3.88
C ALA A 97 5.64 6.59 -3.21
N THR A 98 4.70 7.52 -3.33
CA THR A 98 4.78 8.84 -2.67
C THR A 98 4.82 8.71 -1.16
N ALA A 99 3.91 7.93 -0.57
CA ALA A 99 3.89 7.67 0.86
C ALA A 99 5.18 6.99 1.35
N PHE A 100 5.72 6.05 0.58
CA PHE A 100 6.99 5.40 0.89
C PHE A 100 8.14 6.43 0.99
N VAL A 101 8.29 7.28 -0.01
CA VAL A 101 9.38 8.28 -0.06
C VAL A 101 9.26 9.28 1.09
N ILE A 102 8.05 9.80 1.35
CA ILE A 102 7.81 10.77 2.43
C ILE A 102 8.15 10.16 3.78
N ASN A 103 7.66 8.94 4.05
CA ASN A 103 7.86 8.28 5.33
C ASN A 103 9.32 7.87 5.54
N ALA A 104 9.99 7.31 4.52
CA ALA A 104 11.39 6.93 4.62
C ALA A 104 12.27 8.15 4.91
N ARG A 105 12.05 9.25 4.18
CA ARG A 105 12.80 10.51 4.37
C ARG A 105 12.58 11.10 5.76
N ALA A 106 11.33 11.17 6.22
CA ALA A 106 11.00 11.75 7.52
C ALA A 106 11.52 10.89 8.70
N LYS A 107 11.30 9.56 8.65
CA LYS A 107 11.67 8.63 9.72
C LYS A 107 13.18 8.51 9.88
N HIS A 108 13.92 8.51 8.77
CA HIS A 108 15.36 8.28 8.78
C HIS A 108 16.18 9.54 8.54
N ARG A 109 15.54 10.72 8.50
CA ARG A 109 16.18 12.03 8.27
C ARG A 109 17.14 12.01 7.07
N LEU A 110 16.73 11.34 6.00
CA LEU A 110 17.58 11.15 4.83
C LEU A 110 17.76 12.46 4.08
N SER A 111 18.98 12.67 3.58
CA SER A 111 19.24 13.75 2.63
C SER A 111 18.48 13.49 1.31
N GLN A 112 18.22 14.55 0.53
CA GLN A 112 17.61 14.37 -0.79
C GLN A 112 18.45 13.45 -1.69
N ARG A 113 19.78 13.53 -1.59
CA ARG A 113 20.69 12.64 -2.32
C ARG A 113 20.50 11.18 -1.91
N GLY A 114 20.54 10.88 -0.61
CA GLY A 114 20.34 9.51 -0.12
C GLY A 114 18.95 8.96 -0.47
N MET A 115 17.92 9.81 -0.47
CA MET A 115 16.58 9.41 -0.91
C MET A 115 16.54 9.10 -2.41
N ASN A 116 17.19 9.91 -3.25
CA ASN A 116 17.27 9.67 -4.69
C ASN A 116 18.04 8.38 -4.99
N ASP A 117 19.13 8.09 -4.26
CA ASP A 117 19.90 6.86 -4.42
C ASP A 117 19.07 5.62 -4.07
N ILE A 118 18.28 5.68 -2.98
CA ILE A 118 17.35 4.61 -2.60
C ILE A 118 16.29 4.42 -3.68
N VAL A 119 15.68 5.49 -4.16
CA VAL A 119 14.67 5.40 -5.22
C VAL A 119 15.29 4.77 -6.47
N ALA A 120 16.46 5.23 -6.92
CA ALA A 120 17.14 4.66 -8.08
C ALA A 120 17.39 3.14 -7.92
N GLY A 121 17.81 2.70 -6.72
CA GLY A 121 17.96 1.28 -6.42
C GLY A 121 16.64 0.50 -6.50
N VAL A 122 15.54 1.06 -5.99
CA VAL A 122 14.20 0.47 -6.07
C VAL A 122 13.74 0.36 -7.53
N GLN A 123 13.89 1.44 -8.31
CA GLN A 123 13.52 1.47 -9.73
C GLN A 123 14.31 0.43 -10.55
N GLN A 124 15.61 0.30 -10.27
CA GLN A 124 16.47 -0.70 -10.90
C GLN A 124 16.05 -2.12 -10.54
N TYR A 125 15.74 -2.38 -9.26
CA TYR A 125 15.26 -3.68 -8.81
C TYR A 125 13.91 -4.03 -9.45
N GLN A 126 12.97 -3.10 -9.49
CA GLN A 126 11.67 -3.27 -10.14
C GLN A 126 11.82 -3.58 -11.63
N SER A 127 12.69 -2.86 -12.35
CA SER A 127 12.98 -3.11 -13.76
C SER A 127 13.50 -4.52 -14.00
N SER A 128 14.40 -4.99 -13.12
CA SER A 128 14.95 -6.35 -13.19
C SER A 128 13.90 -7.41 -12.87
N LEU A 129 13.04 -7.18 -11.88
CA LEU A 129 11.96 -8.09 -11.50
C LEU A 129 10.92 -8.23 -12.62
N VAL A 130 10.45 -7.12 -13.18
CA VAL A 130 9.49 -7.10 -14.29
C VAL A 130 10.08 -7.80 -15.52
N SER A 131 11.34 -7.52 -15.86
CA SER A 131 12.02 -8.18 -16.99
C SER A 131 12.15 -9.69 -16.80
N ASN A 132 12.50 -10.12 -15.57
CA ASN A 132 12.60 -11.54 -15.23
C ASN A 132 11.24 -12.25 -15.32
N LEU A 133 10.18 -11.63 -14.79
CA LEU A 133 8.82 -12.16 -14.88
C LEU A 133 8.33 -12.24 -16.32
N ARG A 134 8.57 -11.19 -17.12
CA ARG A 134 8.28 -11.18 -18.56
C ARG A 134 8.95 -12.37 -19.26
N SER A 135 10.24 -12.58 -19.02
CA SER A 135 11.00 -13.66 -19.65
C SER A 135 10.45 -15.05 -19.26
N GLN A 136 10.14 -15.26 -17.99
CA GLN A 136 9.55 -16.53 -17.54
C GLN A 136 8.20 -16.81 -18.20
N ILE A 137 7.33 -15.80 -18.28
CA ILE A 137 6.02 -15.94 -18.92
C ILE A 137 6.16 -16.17 -20.43
N GLU A 138 7.10 -15.48 -21.08
CA GLU A 138 7.39 -15.68 -22.49
C GLU A 138 7.85 -17.11 -22.77
N GLN A 139 8.70 -17.68 -21.92
CA GLN A 139 9.14 -19.07 -22.03
C GLN A 139 7.98 -20.06 -21.87
N VAL A 140 7.09 -19.83 -20.90
CA VAL A 140 5.90 -20.66 -20.69
C VAL A 140 4.98 -20.61 -21.90
N LEU A 141 4.72 -19.42 -22.46
CA LEU A 141 3.87 -19.26 -23.64
C LEU A 141 4.48 -19.91 -24.88
N LYS A 142 5.80 -19.76 -25.09
CA LYS A 142 6.53 -20.42 -26.19
C LYS A 142 6.50 -21.95 -26.06
N LYS A 143 6.65 -22.48 -24.85
CA LYS A 143 6.58 -23.92 -24.57
C LYS A 143 5.20 -24.51 -24.89
N HIS A 144 4.14 -23.72 -24.78
CA HIS A 144 2.76 -24.12 -25.10
C HIS A 144 2.27 -23.53 -26.45
N SER A 145 3.18 -23.17 -27.36
CA SER A 145 2.86 -22.48 -28.62
C SER A 145 1.92 -23.25 -29.55
N GLU A 146 1.86 -24.59 -29.47
CA GLU A 146 0.88 -25.40 -30.23
C GLU A 146 -0.57 -25.18 -29.78
N ASN A 147 -0.79 -24.70 -28.55
CA ASN A 147 -2.12 -24.49 -27.95
C ASN A 147 -2.42 -23.01 -27.63
N THR A 148 -1.42 -22.13 -27.75
CA THR A 148 -1.53 -20.73 -27.32
C THR A 148 -1.68 -19.82 -28.53
N SER A 149 -2.81 -19.14 -28.64
CA SER A 149 -3.05 -18.14 -29.68
C SER A 149 -1.97 -17.04 -29.62
N GLY A 150 -1.36 -16.70 -30.76
CA GLY A 150 -0.40 -15.60 -30.86
C GLY A 150 -0.96 -14.25 -30.40
N HIS A 151 -2.28 -14.09 -30.44
CA HIS A 151 -2.97 -12.93 -29.86
C HIS A 151 -2.82 -12.88 -28.34
N LEU A 152 -3.03 -13.99 -27.64
CA LEU A 152 -2.91 -14.06 -26.18
C LEU A 152 -1.47 -13.77 -25.74
N GLN A 153 -0.48 -14.31 -26.46
CA GLN A 153 0.91 -14.02 -26.17
C GLN A 153 1.21 -12.51 -26.29
N LYS A 154 0.73 -11.87 -27.35
CA LYS A 154 0.91 -10.43 -27.54
C LYS A 154 0.24 -9.62 -26.43
N GLU A 155 -1.01 -9.92 -26.12
CA GLU A 155 -1.78 -9.23 -25.07
C GLU A 155 -1.11 -9.34 -23.70
N VAL A 156 -0.59 -10.53 -23.35
CA VAL A 156 0.16 -10.73 -22.11
C VAL A 156 1.46 -9.93 -22.09
N MET A 157 2.17 -9.82 -23.21
CA MET A 157 3.39 -9.00 -23.31
C MET A 157 3.09 -7.51 -23.22
N ASP A 158 1.99 -7.05 -23.81
CA ASP A 158 1.53 -5.66 -23.76
C ASP A 158 1.22 -5.20 -22.32
N VAL A 159 0.82 -6.11 -21.41
CA VAL A 159 0.66 -5.83 -19.97
C VAL A 159 2.00 -5.44 -19.32
N PHE A 160 3.10 -6.08 -19.72
CA PHE A 160 4.42 -5.72 -19.21
C PHE A 160 4.95 -4.43 -19.83
N ASP A 161 4.65 -4.17 -21.10
CA ASP A 161 5.05 -2.94 -21.80
C ASP A 161 4.29 -1.71 -21.31
N SER A 162 3.06 -1.90 -20.81
CA SER A 162 2.26 -0.84 -20.19
C SER A 162 2.58 -0.61 -18.71
N PHE A 163 3.50 -1.37 -18.11
CA PHE A 163 3.91 -1.16 -16.73
C PHE A 163 4.65 0.16 -16.57
N VAL A 164 4.06 1.08 -15.81
CA VAL A 164 4.67 2.36 -15.44
C VAL A 164 5.24 2.25 -14.04
N ASP A 165 6.53 2.52 -13.89
CA ASP A 165 7.18 2.56 -12.59
C ASP A 165 6.59 3.71 -11.73
N PRO A 166 5.99 3.41 -10.56
CA PRO A 166 5.30 4.39 -9.73
C PRO A 166 6.24 5.41 -9.07
N PHE A 167 7.55 5.14 -9.00
CA PHE A 167 8.55 6.05 -8.43
C PHE A 167 9.05 7.11 -9.43
N THR A 168 8.79 6.93 -10.73
CA THR A 168 9.20 7.90 -11.78
C THR A 168 8.62 9.30 -11.57
N SER A 169 7.43 9.41 -10.98
CA SER A 169 6.78 10.70 -10.70
C SER A 169 7.16 11.30 -9.34
N VAL A 170 7.80 10.51 -8.47
CA VAL A 170 8.13 10.87 -7.08
C VAL A 170 9.57 11.39 -6.95
N THR A 171 10.42 11.14 -7.95
CA THR A 171 11.81 11.63 -8.04
C THR A 171 11.94 13.14 -8.22
N THR A 172 10.93 13.82 -8.77
CA THR A 172 10.99 15.28 -8.92
C THR A 172 10.67 15.96 -7.59
N THR A 173 11.60 16.78 -7.10
CA THR A 173 11.56 17.55 -5.84
C THR A 173 10.27 18.36 -5.64
N PHE A 174 9.52 18.63 -6.72
CA PHE A 174 8.27 19.39 -6.73
C PHE A 174 7.10 18.66 -6.06
N ARG A 175 6.92 17.34 -6.29
CA ARG A 175 5.83 16.56 -5.67
C ARG A 175 6.12 16.19 -4.22
N GLN A 176 7.39 15.93 -3.87
CA GLN A 176 7.77 15.68 -2.48
C GLN A 176 7.47 16.90 -1.58
N ASN A 177 7.77 18.12 -2.05
CA ASN A 177 7.51 19.35 -1.29
C ASN A 177 6.04 19.77 -1.25
N SER A 178 5.28 19.60 -2.34
CA SER A 178 3.86 19.98 -2.39
C SER A 178 2.98 19.07 -1.51
N VAL A 179 3.30 17.77 -1.46
CA VAL A 179 2.58 16.81 -0.61
C VAL A 179 3.04 16.92 0.85
N MET A 180 4.34 17.13 1.13
CA MET A 180 4.81 17.42 2.50
C MET A 180 4.11 18.66 3.10
N ARG A 181 3.96 19.77 2.35
CA ARG A 181 3.27 20.97 2.86
C ARG A 181 1.78 20.79 3.11
N LYS A 182 1.11 19.89 2.37
CA LYS A 182 -0.34 19.62 2.54
C LYS A 182 -0.63 18.63 3.67
N GLN A 183 0.27 17.70 3.95
CA GLN A 183 0.01 16.57 4.88
C GLN A 183 0.78 16.66 6.19
N LEU A 184 1.92 17.33 6.22
CA LEU A 184 2.51 17.82 7.45
C LEU A 184 2.18 19.30 7.51
N SER A 185 1.34 19.69 8.46
CA SER A 185 1.26 21.07 8.95
C SER A 185 2.63 21.45 9.53
N ILE A 186 3.60 21.73 8.66
CA ILE A 186 4.85 22.36 9.03
C ILE A 186 4.45 23.80 9.32
N LEU A 187 4.18 24.08 10.59
CA LEU A 187 4.29 25.44 11.10
C LEU A 187 5.72 25.86 10.78
N ASP A 188 5.88 26.77 9.82
CA ASP A 188 7.14 27.48 9.66
C ASP A 188 7.47 28.04 11.05
N ALA A 189 8.64 27.70 11.57
CA ALA A 189 9.11 28.27 12.81
C ALA A 189 9.36 29.75 12.51
N ASP A 190 8.38 30.60 12.81
CA ASP A 190 8.60 32.04 12.87
C ASP A 190 9.73 32.27 13.88
N GLU A 191 10.85 32.80 13.38
CA GLU A 191 11.93 33.30 14.22
C GLU A 191 11.30 34.31 15.19
N ILE A 192 11.29 33.98 16.48
CA ILE A 192 10.87 34.93 17.52
C ILE A 192 11.99 35.96 17.60
N PRO A 193 11.77 37.23 17.18
CA PRO A 193 12.77 38.27 17.42
C PRO A 193 12.87 38.48 18.93
N ILE A 194 14.05 38.21 19.47
CA ILE A 194 14.37 38.57 20.84
C ILE A 194 14.54 40.09 20.84
N SER A 195 13.57 40.83 21.39
CA SER A 195 13.69 42.25 21.76
C SER A 195 13.97 42.38 23.25
#